data_AF-A0A1F6H5V8-F1
#
_entry.id   AF-A0A1F6H5V8-F1
#
_cell.length_a   1.000
_cell.length_b   1.000
_cell.length_c   1.000
_cell.angle_alpha   90.00
_cell.angle_beta   90.00
_cell.angle_gamma   90.00
#
_symmetry.space_group_name_H-M   'P 1'
#
loop_
_entity.id
_entity.type
_entity.pdbx_description
1 polymer ?
#
loop_
_entity_poly.entity_id
_entity_poly.type
_entity_poly.pdbx_seq_one_letter_code
_entity_poly.pdbx_strand_id
1 'polypeptide(L)'
;MTFIFLKLFSSKEKLQRVIFFRIVPTIFLLAFYFLLYKIYIPRVNAFGCFDDCNNFIAGYFLLKGKLLFSQIFFNHNPLMAYLSMFVQLFTNPQNIYELILRHRQFLLLFGLFFNLLLIGRFGLAAFGFAIFFELSKFYLFGDRFLAEGFIVYPLVYLVGLVWTKSLREKLYIFDYFLSAIFTWFIIFMREPYIPIALLLLGYILLSKKSKKVSILSFGLFFSLSLIAIFGHNVSEFFFNVYTTNIGINFLGEINSNEMGGIGIWKVFLYPILALFSATKDGAFPILLALLSALFLLSTALLVKFRKIKLVFLIWLILGFANFRYVSPGQTFYAAFHLLIWYGIFIFSSFMMILYIYKKNRNLSYILIFLYAVVLIYIILLPSFFIYEKVDPQRDLITNYGRQMQAGEVVKSISKPNDTLFLDGFDDIIYWQAQRVSSYKYSWYTSLMPYFKKYKDARLEMFKNSPPDFYYGSCPKEKDVNKLLPEFAKNNYTRLYSDRQPSCLWVRKEKIESITKKQWEKAKENLYYLPPEL
;
A
#
# COMPACT_ATOMS: atom_id res chain seq x y z
N MET A 1 -7.74 51.94 30.81
CA MET A 1 -8.01 50.53 31.21
C MET A 1 -8.90 49.75 30.24
N THR A 2 -9.77 50.40 29.46
CA THR A 2 -10.72 49.77 28.53
C THR A 2 -10.08 49.08 27.30
N PHE A 3 -8.86 49.46 26.90
CA PHE A 3 -8.15 48.87 25.75
C PHE A 3 -7.47 47.52 26.05
N ILE A 4 -7.21 47.20 27.33
CA ILE A 4 -6.58 45.92 27.74
C ILE A 4 -7.64 44.81 27.85
N PHE A 5 -8.87 45.15 28.24
CA PHE A 5 -9.98 44.19 28.34
C PHE A 5 -10.45 43.67 26.97
N LEU A 6 -10.50 44.51 25.93
CA LEU A 6 -10.89 44.09 24.57
C LEU A 6 -9.87 43.12 23.92
N LYS A 7 -8.58 43.23 24.27
CA LYS A 7 -7.53 42.34 23.75
C LYS A 7 -7.58 40.95 24.42
N LEU A 8 -8.03 40.86 25.67
CA LEU A 8 -8.26 39.61 26.41
C LEU A 8 -9.52 38.86 25.95
N PHE A 9 -10.60 39.57 25.58
CA PHE A 9 -11.79 38.92 25.00
C PHE A 9 -11.52 38.39 23.58
N SER A 10 -10.74 39.11 22.78
CA SER A 10 -10.26 38.62 21.48
C SER A 10 -9.38 37.37 21.62
N SER A 11 -8.58 37.27 22.68
CA SER A 11 -7.75 36.09 22.93
C SER A 11 -8.59 34.88 23.36
N LYS A 12 -9.64 35.07 24.17
CA LYS A 12 -10.55 33.99 24.59
C LYS A 12 -11.34 33.40 23.42
N GLU A 13 -11.89 34.22 22.52
CA GLU A 13 -12.60 33.69 21.34
C GLU A 13 -11.66 32.96 20.37
N LYS A 14 -10.46 33.50 20.14
CA LYS A 14 -9.45 32.85 19.29
C LYS A 14 -8.98 31.53 19.91
N LEU A 15 -8.80 31.50 21.23
CA LEU A 15 -8.46 30.30 21.98
C LEU A 15 -9.59 29.26 21.93
N GLN A 16 -10.84 29.66 22.18
CA GLN A 16 -12.01 28.78 22.07
C GLN A 16 -12.15 28.19 20.66
N ARG A 17 -11.92 28.98 19.61
CA ARG A 17 -11.90 28.46 18.23
C ARG A 17 -10.75 27.46 18.03
N VAL A 18 -9.54 27.74 18.51
CA VAL A 18 -8.43 26.78 18.37
C VAL A 18 -8.72 25.48 19.13
N ILE A 19 -9.23 25.56 20.36
CA ILE A 19 -9.60 24.40 21.17
C ILE A 19 -10.67 23.56 20.44
N PHE A 20 -11.77 24.17 20.03
CA PHE A 20 -12.91 23.45 19.45
C PHE A 20 -12.61 22.88 18.07
N PHE A 21 -11.88 23.62 17.22
CA PHE A 21 -11.65 23.19 15.84
C PHE A 21 -10.40 22.30 15.65
N ARG A 22 -9.58 22.09 16.70
CA ARG A 22 -8.35 21.28 16.60
C ARG A 22 -8.14 20.31 17.74
N ILE A 23 -8.29 20.74 18.99
CA ILE A 23 -8.00 19.89 20.16
C ILE A 23 -9.09 18.82 20.33
N VAL A 24 -10.37 19.21 20.30
CA VAL A 24 -11.48 18.25 20.43
C VAL A 24 -11.45 17.17 19.33
N PRO A 25 -11.32 17.51 18.04
CA PRO A 25 -11.13 16.52 16.98
C PRO A 25 -9.92 15.61 17.20
N THR A 26 -8.83 16.13 17.75
CA THR A 26 -7.61 15.36 18.03
C THR A 26 -7.83 14.33 19.14
N ILE A 27 -8.47 14.73 20.25
CA ILE A 27 -8.80 13.80 21.35
C ILE A 27 -9.76 12.72 20.85
N PHE A 28 -10.79 13.10 20.08
CA PHE A 28 -11.69 12.13 19.47
C PHE A 28 -10.96 11.18 18.53
N LEU A 29 -10.02 11.69 17.72
CA LEU A 29 -9.23 10.86 16.81
C LEU A 29 -8.45 9.77 17.55
N LEU A 30 -7.87 10.07 18.72
CA LEU A 30 -7.15 9.08 19.52
C LEU A 30 -8.08 7.96 20.00
N ALA A 31 -9.26 8.31 20.54
CA ALA A 31 -10.27 7.33 20.93
C ALA A 31 -10.78 6.50 19.74
N PHE A 32 -10.97 7.16 18.60
CA PHE A 32 -11.39 6.52 17.35
C PHE A 32 -10.34 5.52 16.84
N TYR A 33 -9.05 5.86 16.89
CA TYR A 33 -7.98 4.92 16.50
C TYR A 33 -7.85 3.72 17.44
N PHE A 34 -8.13 3.90 18.73
CA PHE A 34 -8.24 2.78 19.66
C PHE A 34 -9.38 1.82 19.26
N LEU A 35 -10.53 2.36 18.84
CA LEU A 35 -11.62 1.56 18.30
C LEU A 35 -11.23 0.85 16.99
N LEU A 36 -10.60 1.56 16.05
CA LEU A 36 -10.11 0.97 14.80
C LEU A 36 -9.11 -0.16 15.03
N TYR A 37 -8.22 -0.02 16.02
CA TYR A 37 -7.31 -1.10 16.40
C TYR A 37 -8.08 -2.36 16.80
N LYS A 38 -9.14 -2.22 17.61
CA LYS A 38 -9.98 -3.37 18.00
C LYS A 38 -10.72 -4.00 16.82
N ILE A 39 -11.07 -3.21 15.79
CA ILE A 39 -11.76 -3.69 14.59
C ILE A 39 -10.79 -4.40 13.64
N TYR A 40 -9.60 -3.84 13.40
CA TYR A 40 -8.68 -4.31 12.37
C TYR A 40 -7.77 -5.44 12.80
N ILE A 41 -7.30 -5.46 14.06
CA ILE A 41 -6.34 -6.47 14.49
C ILE A 41 -6.86 -7.91 14.36
N PRO A 42 -8.14 -8.23 14.65
CA PRO A 42 -8.66 -9.58 14.39
C PRO A 42 -8.58 -10.00 12.91
N ARG A 43 -8.60 -9.04 11.98
CA ARG A 43 -8.68 -9.25 10.52
C ARG A 43 -7.32 -9.28 9.82
N VAL A 44 -6.21 -9.19 10.56
CA VAL A 44 -4.86 -9.10 9.96
C VAL A 44 -4.52 -10.27 9.03
N ASN A 45 -5.13 -11.45 9.27
CA ASN A 45 -4.91 -12.67 8.52
C ASN A 45 -6.00 -12.97 7.48
N ALA A 46 -7.02 -12.12 7.33
CA ALA A 46 -8.20 -12.40 6.49
C ALA A 46 -7.86 -12.65 5.02
N PHE A 47 -6.69 -12.19 4.58
CA PHE A 47 -6.20 -12.34 3.22
C PHE A 47 -4.77 -12.89 3.21
N GLY A 48 -4.51 -13.81 2.30
CA GLY A 48 -3.18 -14.36 2.03
C GLY A 48 -2.20 -13.39 1.40
N CYS A 49 -1.03 -13.94 1.11
CA CYS A 49 0.14 -13.25 0.58
C CYS A 49 -0.15 -12.52 -0.74
N PHE A 50 0.27 -11.26 -0.85
CA PHE A 50 0.12 -10.42 -2.05
C PHE A 50 1.35 -9.50 -2.22
N ASP A 51 1.20 -8.31 -2.81
CA ASP A 51 2.25 -7.30 -2.93
C ASP A 51 2.92 -6.93 -1.58
N ASP A 52 2.22 -7.09 -0.45
CA ASP A 52 2.81 -6.87 0.88
C ASP A 52 3.88 -7.90 1.24
N CYS A 53 3.75 -9.15 0.78
CA CYS A 53 4.81 -10.14 0.93
C CYS A 53 6.08 -9.79 0.18
N ASN A 54 5.97 -9.24 -1.04
CA ASN A 54 7.15 -8.77 -1.78
C ASN A 54 7.91 -7.72 -0.96
N ASN A 55 7.18 -6.83 -0.28
CA ASN A 55 7.78 -5.85 0.63
C ASN A 55 8.44 -6.52 1.84
N PHE A 56 7.76 -7.50 2.46
CA PHE A 56 8.30 -8.24 3.61
C PHE A 56 9.60 -8.96 3.27
N ILE A 57 9.63 -9.64 2.13
CA ILE A 57 10.80 -10.41 1.71
C ILE A 57 11.92 -9.50 1.25
N ALA A 58 11.61 -8.35 0.61
CA ALA A 58 12.62 -7.35 0.28
C ALA A 58 13.31 -6.87 1.56
N GLY A 59 12.52 -6.52 2.57
CA GLY A 59 13.01 -6.11 3.88
C GLY A 59 13.87 -7.19 4.55
N TYR A 60 13.46 -8.45 4.46
CA TYR A 60 14.22 -9.59 5.00
C TYR A 60 15.59 -9.74 4.35
N PHE A 61 15.70 -9.69 3.03
CA PHE A 61 16.99 -9.82 2.35
C PHE A 61 17.89 -8.60 2.56
N LEU A 62 17.32 -7.40 2.69
CA LEU A 62 18.05 -6.20 3.09
C LEU A 62 18.70 -6.39 4.48
N LEU A 63 17.97 -6.96 5.45
CA LEU A 63 18.53 -7.29 6.77
C LEU A 63 19.65 -8.35 6.71
N LYS A 64 19.72 -9.14 5.63
CA LYS A 64 20.81 -10.09 5.34
C LYS A 64 21.96 -9.47 4.54
N GLY A 65 21.99 -8.14 4.41
CA GLY A 65 23.06 -7.40 3.75
C GLY A 65 23.02 -7.48 2.21
N LYS A 66 21.91 -7.92 1.61
CA LYS A 66 21.75 -7.93 0.15
C LYS A 66 21.39 -6.54 -0.34
N LEU A 67 21.92 -6.17 -1.51
CA LEU A 67 21.67 -4.88 -2.15
C LEU A 67 20.40 -4.92 -3.02
N LEU A 68 19.49 -3.96 -2.80
CA LEU A 68 18.27 -3.83 -3.59
C LEU A 68 18.57 -3.61 -5.08
N PHE A 69 17.73 -4.17 -5.95
CA PHE A 69 17.81 -4.16 -7.42
C PHE A 69 18.94 -5.01 -8.03
N SER A 70 20.16 -4.95 -7.47
CA SER A 70 21.30 -5.70 -8.01
C SER A 70 21.42 -7.13 -7.47
N GLN A 71 20.96 -7.37 -6.24
CA GLN A 71 20.98 -8.68 -5.58
C GLN A 71 19.60 -9.10 -5.05
N ILE A 72 18.62 -8.21 -5.07
CA ILE A 72 17.21 -8.48 -4.77
C ILE A 72 16.41 -7.95 -5.95
N PHE A 73 15.64 -8.82 -6.62
CA PHE A 73 14.69 -8.35 -7.63
C PHE A 73 13.57 -7.57 -6.94
N PHE A 74 13.30 -6.34 -7.40
CA PHE A 74 12.20 -5.54 -6.88
C PHE A 74 11.71 -4.60 -7.97
N ASN A 75 10.51 -4.83 -8.51
CA ASN A 75 9.95 -4.05 -9.61
C ASN A 75 9.16 -2.82 -9.11
N HIS A 76 9.46 -2.32 -7.92
CA HIS A 76 8.82 -1.15 -7.34
C HIS A 76 9.86 -0.17 -6.82
N ASN A 77 9.44 1.06 -6.57
CA ASN A 77 10.31 2.04 -5.92
C ASN A 77 10.76 1.60 -4.51
N PRO A 78 11.95 2.03 -4.06
CA PRO A 78 12.67 1.35 -2.99
C PRO A 78 12.08 1.51 -1.58
N LEU A 79 11.29 2.56 -1.31
CA LEU A 79 10.98 2.92 0.07
C LEU A 79 10.16 1.86 0.81
N MET A 80 9.29 1.10 0.14
CA MET A 80 8.53 0.03 0.80
C MET A 80 9.41 -1.10 1.32
N ALA A 81 10.47 -1.46 0.57
CA ALA A 81 11.43 -2.48 1.00
C ALA A 81 12.19 -2.03 2.25
N TYR A 82 12.67 -0.77 2.24
CA TYR A 82 13.35 -0.17 3.39
C TYR A 82 12.44 0.03 4.60
N LEU A 83 11.17 0.37 4.38
CA LEU A 83 10.20 0.50 5.45
C LEU A 83 9.91 -0.86 6.10
N SER A 84 9.81 -1.93 5.30
CA SER A 84 9.69 -3.28 5.86
C SER A 84 10.94 -3.71 6.61
N MET A 85 12.14 -3.43 6.07
CA MET A 85 13.41 -3.67 6.75
C MET A 85 13.43 -2.99 8.13
N PHE A 86 13.00 -1.72 8.19
CA PHE A 86 12.90 -0.95 9.43
C PHE A 86 11.94 -1.61 10.42
N VAL A 87 10.71 -1.95 10.01
CA VAL A 87 9.74 -2.61 10.91
C VAL A 87 10.31 -3.91 11.46
N GLN A 88 10.85 -4.77 10.60
CA GLN A 88 11.43 -6.05 11.01
C GLN A 88 12.62 -5.89 11.97
N LEU A 89 13.49 -4.89 11.72
CA LEU A 89 14.63 -4.60 12.59
C LEU A 89 14.21 -4.23 14.00
N PHE A 90 13.19 -3.37 14.13
CA PHE A 90 12.79 -2.83 15.43
C PHE A 90 11.79 -3.71 16.19
N THR A 91 10.98 -4.50 15.50
CA THR A 91 9.98 -5.36 16.16
C THR A 91 10.39 -6.82 16.30
N ASN A 92 11.41 -7.27 15.56
CA ASN A 92 11.96 -8.62 15.58
C ASN A 92 10.89 -9.75 15.61
N PRO A 93 10.00 -9.82 14.61
CA PRO A 93 8.87 -10.74 14.62
C PRO A 93 9.31 -12.21 14.65
N GLN A 94 8.63 -13.05 15.45
CA GLN A 94 9.04 -14.43 15.68
C GLN A 94 8.40 -15.46 14.73
N ASN A 95 7.23 -15.13 14.16
CA ASN A 95 6.49 -15.97 13.22
C ASN A 95 5.75 -15.10 12.19
N ILE A 96 5.19 -15.73 11.14
CA ILE A 96 4.47 -15.02 10.08
C ILE A 96 3.31 -14.16 10.62
N TYR A 97 2.57 -14.66 11.61
CA TYR A 97 1.50 -13.89 12.23
C TYR A 97 2.01 -12.58 12.83
N GLU A 98 3.08 -12.65 13.64
CA GLU A 98 3.68 -11.46 14.23
C GLU A 98 4.25 -10.54 13.14
N LEU A 99 4.91 -11.09 12.12
CA LEU A 99 5.43 -10.30 11.00
C LEU A 99 4.32 -9.43 10.38
N ILE A 100 3.19 -10.04 10.03
CA ILE A 100 2.03 -9.33 9.46
C ILE A 100 1.48 -8.33 10.46
N LEU A 101 1.26 -8.75 11.71
CA LEU A 101 0.71 -7.92 12.78
C LEU A 101 1.52 -6.63 12.98
N ARG A 102 2.85 -6.72 13.07
CA ARG A 102 3.73 -5.56 13.29
C ARG A 102 3.69 -4.56 12.15
N HIS A 103 3.63 -5.04 10.90
CA HIS A 103 3.50 -4.17 9.73
C HIS A 103 2.13 -3.48 9.67
N ARG A 104 1.04 -4.18 10.04
CA ARG A 104 -0.31 -3.62 10.12
C ARG A 104 -0.42 -2.57 11.24
N GLN A 105 0.19 -2.84 12.41
CA GLN A 105 0.29 -1.89 13.51
C GLN A 105 1.07 -0.63 13.12
N PHE A 106 2.20 -0.80 12.41
CA PHE A 106 2.99 0.32 11.91
C PHE A 106 2.18 1.21 10.94
N LEU A 107 1.45 0.61 9.99
CA LEU A 107 0.59 1.37 9.08
C LEU A 107 -0.53 2.11 9.81
N LEU A 108 -1.16 1.49 10.81
CA LEU A 108 -2.19 2.15 11.62
C LEU A 108 -1.61 3.36 12.37
N LEU A 109 -0.43 3.22 12.97
CA LEU A 109 0.27 4.30 13.65
C LEU A 109 0.67 5.42 12.66
N PHE A 110 1.13 5.06 11.46
CA PHE A 110 1.43 5.99 10.39
C PHE A 110 0.19 6.82 10.01
N GLY A 111 -0.95 6.14 9.81
CA GLY A 111 -2.23 6.80 9.53
C GLY A 111 -2.64 7.75 10.64
N LEU A 112 -2.49 7.36 11.92
CA LEU A 112 -2.79 8.22 13.06
C LEU A 112 -1.93 9.48 13.04
N PHE A 113 -0.60 9.33 12.92
CA PHE A 113 0.33 10.46 12.88
C PHE A 113 -0.01 11.44 11.75
N PHE A 114 -0.29 10.92 10.56
CA PHE A 114 -0.64 11.77 9.42
C PHE A 114 -2.01 12.42 9.56
N ASN A 115 -3.00 11.73 10.12
CA ASN A 115 -4.31 12.33 10.38
C ASN A 115 -4.21 13.43 11.45
N LEU A 116 -3.36 13.29 12.46
CA LEU A 116 -3.05 14.37 13.41
C LEU A 116 -2.43 15.57 12.70
N LEU A 117 -1.46 15.34 11.81
CA LEU A 117 -0.85 16.39 10.99
C LEU A 117 -1.88 17.09 10.09
N LEU A 118 -2.74 16.32 9.42
CA LEU A 118 -3.80 16.82 8.54
C LEU A 118 -4.82 17.65 9.32
N ILE A 119 -5.29 17.18 10.49
CA ILE A 119 -6.21 17.93 11.36
C ILE A 119 -5.54 19.20 11.88
N GLY A 120 -4.28 19.12 12.32
CA GLY A 120 -3.51 20.28 12.76
C GLY A 120 -3.43 21.36 11.68
N ARG A 121 -3.32 20.96 10.41
CA ARG A 121 -3.18 21.87 9.27
C ARG A 121 -4.49 22.34 8.64
N PHE A 122 -5.48 21.46 8.51
CA PHE A 122 -6.72 21.66 7.74
C PHE A 122 -8.01 21.59 8.60
N GLY A 123 -7.89 21.30 9.90
CA GLY A 123 -8.99 21.33 10.86
C GLY A 123 -10.08 20.30 10.56
N LEU A 124 -11.34 20.73 10.64
CA LEU A 124 -12.51 19.83 10.51
C LEU A 124 -12.62 19.13 9.16
N ALA A 125 -12.08 19.70 8.08
CA ALA A 125 -12.11 19.02 6.79
C ALA A 125 -11.25 17.74 6.81
N ALA A 126 -10.06 17.82 7.42
CA ALA A 126 -9.20 16.66 7.63
C ALA A 126 -9.80 15.69 8.66
N PHE A 127 -10.53 16.18 9.66
CA PHE A 127 -11.23 15.31 10.59
C PHE A 127 -12.32 14.49 9.89
N GLY A 128 -13.16 15.12 9.07
CA GLY A 128 -14.14 14.42 8.24
C GLY A 128 -13.50 13.38 7.31
N PHE A 129 -12.37 13.74 6.69
CA PHE A 129 -11.57 12.80 5.92
C PHE A 129 -11.13 11.59 6.75
N ALA A 130 -10.53 11.81 7.92
CA ALA A 130 -10.03 10.73 8.76
C ALA A 130 -11.15 9.76 9.16
N ILE A 131 -12.34 10.25 9.54
CA ILE A 131 -13.47 9.38 9.91
C ILE A 131 -13.92 8.51 8.73
N PHE A 132 -14.18 9.12 7.57
CA PHE A 132 -14.69 8.37 6.42
C PHE A 132 -13.65 7.43 5.85
N PHE A 133 -12.43 7.93 5.61
CA PHE A 133 -11.37 7.16 4.99
C PHE A 133 -10.96 5.98 5.88
N GLU A 134 -10.74 6.20 7.17
CA GLU A 134 -10.34 5.11 8.06
C GLU A 134 -11.46 4.10 8.31
N LEU A 135 -12.74 4.46 8.18
CA LEU A 135 -13.82 3.47 8.31
C LEU A 135 -14.04 2.63 7.05
N SER A 136 -13.60 3.09 5.88
CA SER A 136 -13.90 2.40 4.61
C SER A 136 -12.68 1.89 3.85
N LYS A 137 -11.46 2.31 4.21
CA LYS A 137 -10.23 1.92 3.48
C LYS A 137 -9.97 0.41 3.46
N PHE A 138 -10.52 -0.36 4.40
CA PHE A 138 -10.42 -1.82 4.44
C PHE A 138 -10.89 -2.48 3.13
N TYR A 139 -11.97 -1.96 2.54
CA TYR A 139 -12.50 -2.44 1.26
C TYR A 139 -11.55 -2.24 0.07
N LEU A 140 -10.53 -1.41 0.25
CA LEU A 140 -9.51 -1.09 -0.75
C LEU A 140 -8.10 -1.51 -0.25
N PHE A 141 -8.03 -2.43 0.72
CA PHE A 141 -6.77 -2.86 1.35
C PHE A 141 -5.90 -1.73 1.91
N GLY A 142 -6.51 -0.62 2.33
CA GLY A 142 -5.79 0.47 2.99
C GLY A 142 -5.34 0.16 4.42
N ASP A 143 -5.71 -1.00 4.95
CA ASP A 143 -5.14 -1.60 6.16
C ASP A 143 -3.94 -2.50 5.84
N ARG A 144 -3.68 -2.83 4.58
CA ARG A 144 -2.52 -3.66 4.18
C ARG A 144 -1.25 -2.84 4.01
N PHE A 145 -0.10 -3.47 4.21
CA PHE A 145 1.25 -2.89 4.08
C PHE A 145 1.63 -2.74 2.60
N LEU A 146 0.83 -1.95 1.91
CA LEU A 146 0.92 -1.59 0.51
C LEU A 146 1.29 -0.11 0.42
N ALA A 147 2.00 0.27 -0.63
CA ALA A 147 2.45 1.65 -0.79
C ALA A 147 1.28 2.64 -0.86
N GLU A 148 0.17 2.24 -1.47
CA GLU A 148 -1.07 3.01 -1.55
C GLU A 148 -1.58 3.41 -0.16
N GLY A 149 -1.49 2.50 0.83
CA GLY A 149 -1.86 2.77 2.22
C GLY A 149 -1.05 3.89 2.86
N PHE A 150 0.18 4.11 2.42
CA PHE A 150 1.06 5.17 2.94
C PHE A 150 0.97 6.46 2.13
N ILE A 151 0.87 6.38 0.80
CA ILE A 151 0.91 7.53 -0.12
C ILE A 151 -0.30 8.45 0.05
N VAL A 152 -1.47 7.89 0.39
CA VAL A 152 -2.74 8.63 0.45
C VAL A 152 -2.65 9.88 1.32
N TYR A 153 -2.05 9.77 2.51
CA TYR A 153 -1.99 10.87 3.47
C TYR A 153 -1.09 12.05 3.05
N PRO A 154 0.20 11.84 2.69
CA PRO A 154 1.05 12.92 2.19
C PRO A 154 0.47 13.53 0.91
N LEU A 155 -0.15 12.73 0.03
CA LEU A 155 -0.76 13.27 -1.19
C LEU A 155 -2.00 14.13 -0.87
N VAL A 156 -2.86 13.70 0.04
CA VAL A 156 -3.98 14.50 0.58
C VAL A 156 -3.47 15.81 1.20
N TYR A 157 -2.34 15.78 1.90
CA TYR A 157 -1.70 17.00 2.43
C TYR A 157 -1.33 17.97 1.30
N LEU A 158 -0.67 17.48 0.23
CA LEU A 158 -0.33 18.29 -0.93
C LEU A 158 -1.57 18.90 -1.60
N VAL A 159 -2.65 18.12 -1.77
CA VAL A 159 -3.94 18.60 -2.29
C VAL A 159 -4.51 19.72 -1.41
N GLY A 160 -4.44 19.58 -0.09
CA GLY A 160 -4.86 20.63 0.86
C GLY A 160 -4.04 21.91 0.74
N LEU A 161 -2.74 21.82 0.48
CA LEU A 161 -1.90 23.00 0.22
C LEU A 161 -2.26 23.68 -1.10
N VAL A 162 -2.48 22.91 -2.17
CA VAL A 162 -2.92 23.43 -3.47
C VAL A 162 -4.28 24.12 -3.35
N TRP A 163 -5.21 23.55 -2.59
CA TRP A 163 -6.49 24.16 -2.27
C TRP A 163 -6.32 25.49 -1.54
N THR A 164 -5.54 25.49 -0.44
CA THR A 164 -5.26 26.68 0.37
C THR A 164 -4.68 27.81 -0.49
N LYS A 165 -3.70 27.48 -1.33
CA LYS A 165 -3.06 28.41 -2.25
C LYS A 165 -4.04 28.93 -3.32
N SER A 166 -4.90 28.08 -3.86
CA SER A 166 -5.94 28.46 -4.83
C SER A 166 -6.96 29.46 -4.25
N LEU A 167 -7.23 29.37 -2.94
CA LEU A 167 -8.04 30.34 -2.22
C LEU A 167 -7.26 31.59 -1.77
N ARG A 168 -5.99 31.72 -2.16
CA ARG A 168 -5.07 32.80 -1.77
C ARG A 168 -4.85 32.90 -0.25
N GLU A 169 -5.07 31.80 0.47
CA GLU A 169 -4.74 31.70 1.89
C GLU A 169 -3.22 31.51 2.07
N LYS A 170 -2.70 31.90 3.23
CA LYS A 170 -1.26 31.87 3.51
C LYS A 170 -0.76 30.43 3.67
N LEU A 171 0.29 30.08 2.93
CA LEU A 171 1.11 28.89 3.22
C LEU A 171 2.21 29.25 4.22
N TYR A 172 2.49 28.34 5.14
CA TYR A 172 3.56 28.48 6.11
C TYR A 172 4.89 27.99 5.52
N ILE A 173 6.03 28.44 6.06
CA ILE A 173 7.34 28.01 5.57
C ILE A 173 7.49 26.49 5.63
N PHE A 174 7.04 25.86 6.73
CA PHE A 174 7.08 24.40 6.88
C PHE A 174 6.23 23.67 5.83
N ASP A 175 5.17 24.28 5.29
CA ASP A 175 4.34 23.67 4.23
C ASP A 175 5.19 23.40 2.97
N TYR A 176 6.12 24.30 2.64
CA TYR A 176 7.00 24.13 1.48
C TYR A 176 8.00 22.99 1.69
N PHE A 177 8.60 22.88 2.87
CA PHE A 177 9.52 21.78 3.20
C PHE A 177 8.81 20.44 3.26
N LEU A 178 7.65 20.37 3.93
CA LEU A 178 6.82 19.16 3.95
C LEU A 178 6.37 18.79 2.54
N SER A 179 6.04 19.76 1.67
CA SER A 179 5.69 19.43 0.29
C SER A 179 6.82 18.76 -0.47
N ALA A 180 8.07 19.19 -0.26
CA ALA A 180 9.23 18.57 -0.89
C ALA A 180 9.45 17.13 -0.38
N ILE A 181 9.39 16.94 0.94
CA ILE A 181 9.55 15.62 1.57
C ILE A 181 8.43 14.68 1.14
N PHE A 182 7.18 15.15 1.13
CA PHE A 182 6.01 14.35 0.74
C PHE A 182 6.03 14.00 -0.74
N THR A 183 6.41 14.92 -1.63
CA THR A 183 6.58 14.60 -3.05
C THR A 183 7.69 13.58 -3.26
N TRP A 184 8.83 13.71 -2.59
CA TRP A 184 9.89 12.69 -2.61
C TRP A 184 9.37 11.33 -2.11
N PHE A 185 8.70 11.32 -0.96
CA PHE A 185 8.15 10.10 -0.39
C PHE A 185 7.17 9.41 -1.35
N ILE A 186 6.24 10.16 -1.95
CA ILE A 186 5.26 9.61 -2.89
C ILE A 186 5.94 8.99 -4.12
N ILE A 187 6.91 9.70 -4.71
CA ILE A 187 7.63 9.25 -5.91
C ILE A 187 8.38 7.95 -5.63
N PHE A 188 9.11 7.88 -4.51
CA PHE A 188 9.93 6.71 -4.21
C PHE A 188 9.18 5.62 -3.41
N MET A 189 7.86 5.75 -3.25
CA MET A 189 7.01 4.69 -2.71
C MET A 189 6.37 3.86 -3.82
N ARG A 190 5.76 4.48 -4.85
CA ARG A 190 5.01 3.74 -5.89
C ARG A 190 4.65 4.56 -7.13
N GLU A 191 4.83 3.96 -8.30
CA GLU A 191 4.21 4.38 -9.56
C GLU A 191 2.70 4.05 -9.59
N PRO A 192 1.84 4.88 -10.20
CA PRO A 192 2.18 5.94 -11.16
C PRO A 192 1.97 7.34 -10.58
N TYR A 193 2.09 7.53 -9.27
CA TYR A 193 1.72 8.80 -8.62
C TYR A 193 2.77 9.93 -8.82
N ILE A 194 3.80 9.69 -9.63
CA ILE A 194 4.84 10.67 -9.95
C ILE A 194 4.27 11.94 -10.62
N PRO A 195 3.45 11.86 -11.69
CA PRO A 195 2.96 13.06 -12.37
C PRO A 195 2.09 13.93 -11.46
N ILE A 196 1.21 13.32 -10.65
CA ILE A 196 0.38 14.08 -9.71
C ILE A 196 1.23 14.74 -8.61
N ALA A 197 2.19 14.02 -8.03
CA ALA A 197 3.03 14.56 -6.96
C ALA A 197 3.88 15.75 -7.45
N LEU A 198 4.43 15.65 -8.67
CA LEU A 198 5.19 16.73 -9.30
C LEU A 198 4.29 17.92 -9.70
N LEU A 199 3.09 17.66 -10.23
CA LEU A 199 2.12 18.71 -10.57
C LEU A 199 1.72 19.51 -9.32
N LEU A 200 1.42 18.83 -8.21
CA LEU A 200 1.06 19.49 -6.95
C LEU A 200 2.26 20.28 -6.37
N LEU A 201 3.46 19.69 -6.37
CA LEU A 201 4.68 20.38 -5.92
C LEU A 201 4.93 21.64 -6.76
N GLY A 202 4.94 21.51 -8.08
CA GLY A 202 5.09 22.63 -9.01
C GLY A 202 4.08 23.73 -8.71
N TYR A 203 2.80 23.37 -8.58
CA TYR A 203 1.76 24.34 -8.22
C TYR A 203 2.05 25.04 -6.89
N ILE A 204 2.50 24.32 -5.84
CA ILE A 204 2.84 24.91 -4.54
C ILE A 204 4.03 25.87 -4.65
N LEU A 205 5.09 25.48 -5.36
CA LEU A 205 6.35 26.22 -5.47
C LEU A 205 6.25 27.50 -6.33
N LEU A 206 5.30 27.57 -7.28
CA LEU A 206 5.05 28.72 -8.18
C LEU A 206 4.52 29.98 -7.46
N SER A 207 5.22 30.51 -6.46
CA SER A 207 4.82 31.69 -5.68
C SER A 207 5.93 32.74 -5.67
N LYS A 208 5.63 33.94 -6.21
CA LYS A 208 6.59 35.06 -6.19
C LYS A 208 6.93 35.51 -4.77
N LYS A 209 5.99 35.40 -3.82
CA LYS A 209 6.16 35.87 -2.43
C LYS A 209 7.13 35.04 -1.59
N SER A 210 7.44 33.81 -2.02
CA SER A 210 8.22 32.84 -1.23
C SER A 210 9.39 32.24 -2.01
N LYS A 211 9.92 32.96 -3.03
CA LYS A 211 10.88 32.42 -4.00
C LYS A 211 12.07 31.70 -3.35
N LYS A 212 12.69 32.30 -2.32
CA LYS A 212 13.82 31.69 -1.59
C LYS A 212 13.44 30.35 -0.94
N VAL A 213 12.31 30.32 -0.24
CA VAL A 213 11.81 29.08 0.39
C VAL A 213 11.46 28.04 -0.67
N SER A 214 10.83 28.45 -1.78
CA SER A 214 10.52 27.53 -2.87
C SER A 214 11.78 26.90 -3.48
N ILE A 215 12.87 27.67 -3.65
CA ILE A 215 14.16 27.18 -4.14
C ILE A 215 14.78 26.19 -3.14
N LEU A 216 14.76 26.51 -1.84
CA LEU A 216 15.29 25.61 -0.81
C LEU A 216 14.49 24.29 -0.75
N SER A 217 13.17 24.36 -0.84
CA SER A 217 12.31 23.17 -0.91
C SER A 217 12.56 22.35 -2.16
N PHE A 218 12.74 22.98 -3.32
CA PHE A 218 13.13 22.27 -4.54
C PHE A 218 14.51 21.61 -4.39
N GLY A 219 15.49 22.32 -3.84
CA GLY A 219 16.81 21.77 -3.54
C GLY A 219 16.76 20.57 -2.59
N LEU A 220 15.91 20.62 -1.56
CA LEU A 220 15.66 19.49 -0.65
C LEU A 220 15.07 18.29 -1.40
N PHE A 221 14.01 18.49 -2.18
CA PHE A 221 13.39 17.44 -3.01
C PHE A 221 14.41 16.81 -3.96
N PHE A 222 15.18 17.65 -4.65
CA PHE A 222 16.19 17.21 -5.61
C PHE A 222 17.31 16.42 -4.92
N SER A 223 17.84 16.91 -3.80
CA SER A 223 18.90 16.22 -3.05
C SER A 223 18.46 14.85 -2.53
N LEU A 224 17.26 14.76 -1.97
CA LEU A 224 16.69 13.47 -1.52
C LEU A 224 16.48 12.51 -2.69
N SER A 225 16.05 13.02 -3.85
CA SER A 225 15.87 12.22 -5.06
C SER A 225 17.21 11.70 -5.61
N LEU A 226 18.26 12.53 -5.59
CA LEU A 226 19.61 12.10 -5.97
C LEU A 226 20.10 10.99 -5.03
N ILE A 227 19.94 11.14 -3.72
CA ILE A 227 20.33 10.10 -2.74
C ILE A 227 19.56 8.81 -3.02
N ALA A 228 18.25 8.88 -3.27
CA ALA A 228 17.44 7.70 -3.52
C ALA A 228 17.84 6.98 -4.82
N ILE A 229 18.19 7.71 -5.89
CA ILE A 229 18.58 7.10 -7.18
C ILE A 229 20.02 6.59 -7.14
N PHE A 230 20.96 7.42 -6.71
CA PHE A 230 22.39 7.10 -6.70
C PHE A 230 22.83 6.25 -5.51
N GLY A 231 21.95 6.04 -4.51
CA GLY A 231 22.13 5.04 -3.46
C GLY A 231 22.02 3.60 -3.96
N HIS A 232 21.65 3.41 -5.23
CA HIS A 232 21.51 2.11 -5.88
C HIS A 232 22.36 2.02 -7.14
N ASN A 233 22.56 0.80 -7.64
CA ASN A 233 23.04 0.62 -9.00
C ASN A 233 21.97 1.16 -9.96
N VAL A 234 22.25 2.32 -10.56
CA VAL A 234 21.29 3.06 -11.39
C VAL A 234 20.78 2.22 -12.55
N SER A 235 21.65 1.47 -13.23
CA SER A 235 21.26 0.59 -14.34
C SER A 235 20.29 -0.51 -13.89
N GLU A 236 20.60 -1.15 -12.76
CA GLU A 236 19.74 -2.17 -12.16
C GLU A 236 18.42 -1.60 -11.67
N PHE A 237 18.43 -0.41 -11.06
CA PHE A 237 17.23 0.30 -10.61
C PHE A 237 16.28 0.57 -11.78
N PHE A 238 16.77 1.22 -12.84
CA PHE A 238 15.94 1.52 -14.01
C PHE A 238 15.46 0.26 -14.73
N PHE A 239 16.30 -0.77 -14.85
CA PHE A 239 15.86 -2.03 -15.45
C PHE A 239 14.69 -2.64 -14.66
N ASN A 240 14.85 -2.77 -13.34
CA ASN A 240 13.85 -3.38 -12.48
C ASN A 240 12.56 -2.56 -12.41
N VAL A 241 12.65 -1.26 -12.18
CA VAL A 241 11.49 -0.42 -11.88
C VAL A 241 10.82 0.08 -13.16
N TYR A 242 11.58 0.48 -14.18
CA TYR A 242 11.01 1.04 -15.41
C TYR A 242 10.82 -0.02 -16.50
N THR A 243 11.89 -0.73 -16.87
CA THR A 243 11.85 -1.67 -18.00
C THR A 243 10.89 -2.83 -17.75
N THR A 244 10.89 -3.43 -16.56
CA THR A 244 9.97 -4.56 -16.31
C THR A 244 8.50 -4.15 -16.25
N ASN A 245 8.18 -3.00 -15.64
CA ASN A 245 6.79 -2.53 -15.55
C ASN A 245 6.23 -2.09 -16.89
N ILE A 246 7.02 -1.46 -17.75
CA ILE A 246 6.57 -1.10 -19.10
C ILE A 246 6.38 -2.34 -19.97
N GLY A 247 7.31 -3.29 -19.89
CA GLY A 247 7.30 -4.48 -20.74
C GLY A 247 6.11 -5.42 -20.49
N ILE A 248 5.49 -5.37 -19.31
CA ILE A 248 4.43 -6.33 -18.91
C ILE A 248 3.18 -5.62 -18.37
N ASN A 249 3.32 -4.78 -17.35
CA ASN A 249 2.17 -4.29 -16.58
C ASN A 249 1.44 -3.14 -17.27
N PHE A 250 2.16 -2.15 -17.79
CA PHE A 250 1.55 -0.92 -18.32
C PHE A 250 0.74 -1.16 -19.60
N LEU A 251 1.29 -1.92 -20.55
CA LEU A 251 0.59 -2.26 -21.79
C LEU A 251 -0.62 -3.17 -21.53
N GLY A 252 -0.47 -4.10 -20.57
CA GLY A 252 -1.58 -4.95 -20.13
C GLY A 252 -2.74 -4.14 -19.56
N GLU A 253 -2.46 -3.20 -18.65
CA GLU A 253 -3.47 -2.38 -17.99
C GLU A 253 -4.20 -1.41 -18.92
N ILE A 254 -3.51 -0.80 -19.89
CA ILE A 254 -4.15 0.08 -20.87
C ILE A 254 -5.13 -0.71 -21.72
N ASN A 255 -4.71 -1.89 -22.19
CA ASN A 255 -5.53 -2.72 -23.06
C ASN A 255 -6.71 -3.35 -22.31
N SER A 256 -6.50 -3.85 -21.09
CA SER A 256 -7.55 -4.51 -20.31
C SER A 256 -8.63 -3.55 -19.82
N ASN A 257 -8.28 -2.28 -19.57
CA ASN A 257 -9.21 -1.28 -19.04
C ASN A 257 -9.78 -0.34 -20.11
N GLU A 258 -9.48 -0.61 -21.39
CA GLU A 258 -9.91 0.21 -22.53
C GLU A 258 -9.56 1.69 -22.35
N MET A 259 -8.37 2.01 -21.81
CA MET A 259 -7.98 3.39 -21.50
C MET A 259 -7.48 4.17 -22.73
N GLY A 260 -7.45 3.55 -23.91
CA GLY A 260 -7.09 4.20 -25.17
C GLY A 260 -8.14 5.18 -25.69
N GLY A 261 -7.69 6.25 -26.36
CA GLY A 261 -8.57 7.23 -27.02
C GLY A 261 -9.52 7.94 -26.05
N ILE A 262 -10.83 7.80 -26.29
CA ILE A 262 -11.88 8.42 -25.46
C ILE A 262 -11.96 7.75 -24.06
N GLY A 263 -11.45 6.53 -23.91
CA GLY A 263 -11.46 5.78 -22.65
C GLY A 263 -10.73 6.47 -21.50
N ILE A 264 -9.77 7.35 -21.79
CA ILE A 264 -9.05 8.13 -20.77
C ILE A 264 -9.98 9.02 -19.95
N TRP A 265 -11.13 9.44 -20.50
CA TRP A 265 -12.10 10.25 -19.77
C TRP A 265 -12.75 9.50 -18.61
N LYS A 266 -12.76 8.15 -18.62
CA LYS A 266 -13.26 7.33 -17.50
C LYS A 266 -12.52 7.65 -16.20
N VAL A 267 -11.23 7.97 -16.31
CA VAL A 267 -10.35 8.29 -15.18
C VAL A 267 -10.78 9.61 -14.50
N PHE A 268 -11.09 10.63 -15.31
CA PHE A 268 -11.52 11.95 -14.82
C PHE A 268 -12.98 11.91 -14.34
N LEU A 269 -13.86 11.21 -15.05
CA LEU A 269 -15.31 11.19 -14.79
C LEU A 269 -15.73 10.14 -13.74
N TYR A 270 -14.77 9.61 -12.97
CA TYR A 270 -15.01 8.52 -12.03
C TYR A 270 -16.16 8.75 -11.04
N PRO A 271 -16.32 9.92 -10.39
CA PRO A 271 -17.48 10.18 -9.52
C PRO A 271 -18.82 10.01 -10.25
N ILE A 272 -18.90 10.33 -11.55
CA ILE A 272 -20.13 10.16 -12.33
C ILE A 272 -20.35 8.68 -12.62
N LEU A 273 -19.30 7.98 -13.06
CA LEU A 273 -19.37 6.54 -13.35
C LEU A 273 -19.77 5.71 -12.12
N ALA A 274 -19.30 6.11 -10.93
CA ALA A 274 -19.63 5.46 -9.68
C ALA A 274 -21.13 5.46 -9.34
N LEU A 275 -21.91 6.43 -9.82
CA LEU A 275 -23.37 6.45 -9.64
C LEU A 275 -24.09 5.31 -10.39
N PHE A 276 -23.49 4.87 -11.48
CA PHE A 276 -24.07 3.90 -12.42
C PHE A 276 -23.36 2.55 -12.38
N SER A 277 -22.59 2.26 -11.31
CA SER A 277 -21.97 0.95 -11.14
C SER A 277 -23.02 -0.16 -11.22
N ALA A 278 -22.73 -1.19 -12.01
CA ALA A 278 -23.60 -2.33 -12.23
C ALA A 278 -23.71 -3.23 -10.98
N THR A 279 -22.70 -3.23 -10.10
CA THR A 279 -22.69 -4.02 -8.86
C THR A 279 -23.01 -3.12 -7.68
N LYS A 280 -24.29 -3.09 -7.29
CA LYS A 280 -24.76 -2.40 -6.07
C LYS A 280 -24.79 -3.30 -4.84
N ASP A 281 -24.27 -4.51 -4.97
CA ASP A 281 -24.21 -5.48 -3.88
C ASP A 281 -22.99 -5.18 -3.00
N GLY A 282 -23.25 -4.88 -1.72
CA GLY A 282 -22.22 -4.64 -0.70
C GLY A 282 -22.13 -3.18 -0.24
N ALA A 283 -21.61 -3.01 0.98
CA ALA A 283 -21.57 -1.70 1.64
C ALA A 283 -20.68 -0.68 0.90
N PHE A 284 -19.55 -1.10 0.32
CA PHE A 284 -18.60 -0.19 -0.32
C PHE A 284 -19.10 0.43 -1.64
N PRO A 285 -19.64 -0.33 -2.62
CA PRO A 285 -20.22 0.27 -3.82
C PRO A 285 -21.34 1.26 -3.51
N ILE A 286 -22.21 0.93 -2.54
CA ILE A 286 -23.29 1.82 -2.08
C ILE A 286 -22.69 3.10 -1.46
N LEU A 287 -21.71 2.97 -0.58
CA LEU A 287 -21.01 4.12 0.02
C LEU A 287 -20.41 5.01 -1.07
N LEU A 288 -19.70 4.42 -2.04
CA LEU A 288 -19.04 5.15 -3.10
C LEU A 288 -20.04 5.91 -3.99
N ALA A 289 -21.17 5.30 -4.34
CA ALA A 289 -22.23 5.95 -5.10
C ALA A 289 -22.85 7.13 -4.32
N LEU A 290 -23.20 6.94 -3.05
CA LEU A 290 -23.78 7.98 -2.20
C LEU A 290 -22.81 9.16 -1.99
N LEU A 291 -21.54 8.87 -1.70
CA LEU A 291 -20.51 9.90 -1.59
C LEU A 291 -20.31 10.64 -2.91
N SER A 292 -20.38 9.93 -4.04
CA SER A 292 -20.26 10.54 -5.37
C SER A 292 -21.39 11.51 -5.67
N ALA A 293 -22.63 11.16 -5.30
CA ALA A 293 -23.77 12.07 -5.42
C ALA A 293 -23.55 13.36 -4.59
N LEU A 294 -23.09 13.23 -3.34
CA LEU A 294 -22.81 14.37 -2.47
C LEU A 294 -21.62 15.22 -2.94
N PHE A 295 -20.59 14.60 -3.53
CA PHE A 295 -19.47 15.29 -4.16
C PHE A 295 -19.92 16.09 -5.39
N LEU A 296 -20.76 15.51 -6.25
CA LEU A 296 -21.30 16.19 -7.43
C LEU A 296 -22.21 17.36 -7.04
N LEU A 297 -23.04 17.19 -6.00
CA LEU A 297 -23.82 18.29 -5.44
C LEU A 297 -22.92 19.41 -4.93
N SER A 298 -21.88 19.07 -4.16
CA SER A 298 -20.90 20.06 -3.65
C SER A 298 -20.17 20.77 -4.79
N THR A 299 -19.83 20.05 -5.85
CA THR A 299 -19.22 20.58 -7.08
C THR A 299 -20.15 21.59 -7.76
N ALA A 300 -21.43 21.25 -7.96
CA ALA A 300 -22.42 22.14 -8.56
C ALA A 300 -22.59 23.43 -7.75
N LEU A 301 -22.52 23.35 -6.42
CA LEU A 301 -22.56 24.52 -5.54
C LEU A 301 -21.31 25.41 -5.70
N LEU A 302 -20.13 24.82 -5.84
CA LEU A 302 -18.91 25.59 -6.13
C LEU A 302 -18.98 26.29 -7.49
N VAL A 303 -19.54 25.63 -8.51
CA VAL A 303 -19.81 26.25 -9.82
C VAL A 303 -20.78 27.42 -9.67
N LYS A 304 -21.88 27.25 -8.92
CA LYS A 304 -22.83 28.32 -8.57
C LYS A 304 -22.14 29.49 -7.86
N PHE A 305 -21.16 29.22 -7.00
CA PHE A 305 -20.33 30.23 -6.35
C PHE A 305 -19.17 30.76 -7.22
N ARG A 306 -19.20 30.52 -8.54
CA ARG A 306 -18.24 30.98 -9.55
C ARG A 306 -16.79 30.52 -9.27
N LYS A 307 -16.61 29.34 -8.68
CA LYS A 307 -15.29 28.73 -8.41
C LYS A 307 -14.89 27.69 -9.45
N ILE A 308 -15.19 27.95 -10.72
CA ILE A 308 -14.94 27.00 -11.84
C ILE A 308 -13.47 26.59 -11.95
N LYS A 309 -12.52 27.51 -11.77
CA LYS A 309 -11.08 27.17 -11.82
C LYS A 309 -10.67 26.17 -10.73
N LEU A 310 -11.25 26.30 -9.53
CA LEU A 310 -11.00 25.37 -8.43
C LEU A 310 -11.65 24.02 -8.71
N VAL A 311 -12.88 24.02 -9.23
CA VAL A 311 -13.56 22.79 -9.67
C VAL A 311 -12.71 22.06 -10.71
N PHE A 312 -12.31 22.73 -11.79
CA PHE A 312 -11.45 22.14 -12.83
C PHE A 312 -10.18 21.53 -12.22
N LEU A 313 -9.52 22.24 -11.30
CA LEU A 313 -8.32 21.74 -10.62
C LEU A 313 -8.59 20.47 -9.80
N ILE A 314 -9.71 20.39 -9.07
CA ILE A 314 -10.08 19.18 -8.30
C ILE A 314 -10.27 17.99 -9.24
N TRP A 315 -11.02 18.18 -10.33
CA TRP A 315 -11.27 17.13 -11.32
C TRP A 315 -9.99 16.69 -12.02
N LEU A 316 -9.08 17.63 -12.31
CA LEU A 316 -7.76 17.33 -12.84
C LEU A 316 -6.96 16.46 -11.86
N ILE A 317 -6.86 16.87 -10.59
CA ILE A 317 -6.16 16.13 -9.53
C ILE A 317 -6.76 14.72 -9.37
N LEU A 318 -8.08 14.59 -9.34
CA LEU A 318 -8.76 13.29 -9.27
C LEU A 318 -8.43 12.42 -10.49
N GLY A 319 -8.43 12.98 -11.71
CA GLY A 319 -8.04 12.21 -12.88
C GLY A 319 -6.60 11.69 -12.78
N PHE A 320 -5.64 12.55 -12.47
CA PHE A 320 -4.24 12.13 -12.31
C PHE A 320 -4.03 11.11 -11.17
N ALA A 321 -4.89 11.11 -10.15
CA ALA A 321 -4.84 10.14 -9.05
C ALA A 321 -5.39 8.75 -9.42
N ASN A 322 -6.11 8.64 -10.54
CA ASN A 322 -6.83 7.44 -10.96
C ASN A 322 -6.28 6.84 -12.27
N PHE A 323 -5.01 7.10 -12.59
CA PHE A 323 -4.38 6.55 -13.80
C PHE A 323 -4.37 5.02 -13.87
N ARG A 324 -4.44 4.33 -12.73
CA ARG A 324 -4.74 2.90 -12.67
C ARG A 324 -6.22 2.75 -12.41
N TYR A 325 -6.99 2.88 -13.49
CA TYR A 325 -8.43 2.82 -13.44
C TYR A 325 -8.90 1.47 -12.87
N VAL A 326 -9.84 1.55 -11.94
CA VAL A 326 -10.53 0.40 -11.33
C VAL A 326 -12.00 0.53 -11.63
N SER A 327 -12.64 -0.45 -12.26
CA SER A 327 -14.07 -0.35 -12.56
C SER A 327 -14.91 -0.14 -11.29
N PRO A 328 -15.87 0.81 -11.30
CA PRO A 328 -16.72 1.07 -10.14
C PRO A 328 -17.44 -0.18 -9.64
N GLY A 329 -17.41 -0.40 -8.32
CA GLY A 329 -18.07 -1.52 -7.66
C GLY A 329 -17.15 -2.69 -7.30
N GLN A 330 -15.90 -2.65 -7.73
CA GLN A 330 -14.87 -3.61 -7.29
C GLN A 330 -14.40 -3.33 -5.86
N THR A 331 -13.91 -4.37 -5.18
CA THR A 331 -13.34 -4.32 -3.81
C THR A 331 -12.07 -5.19 -3.71
N PHE A 332 -11.31 -5.02 -2.62
CA PHE A 332 -10.15 -5.83 -2.24
C PHE A 332 -9.09 -5.90 -3.35
N TYR A 333 -8.69 -7.11 -3.77
CA TYR A 333 -7.65 -7.34 -4.79
C TYR A 333 -7.93 -6.62 -6.12
N ALA A 334 -9.20 -6.43 -6.49
CA ALA A 334 -9.56 -5.77 -7.73
C ALA A 334 -9.51 -4.23 -7.61
N ALA A 335 -9.55 -3.67 -6.40
CA ALA A 335 -9.79 -2.25 -6.20
C ALA A 335 -8.73 -1.49 -5.40
N PHE A 336 -7.69 -2.14 -4.87
CA PHE A 336 -6.73 -1.48 -4.00
C PHE A 336 -6.00 -0.27 -4.64
N HIS A 337 -5.83 -0.24 -5.97
CA HIS A 337 -5.28 0.92 -6.68
C HIS A 337 -6.16 2.19 -6.61
N LEU A 338 -7.47 2.02 -6.35
CA LEU A 338 -8.43 3.12 -6.17
C LEU A 338 -8.21 3.89 -4.86
N LEU A 339 -7.48 3.31 -3.88
CA LEU A 339 -7.34 3.86 -2.53
C LEU A 339 -6.84 5.31 -2.51
N ILE A 340 -5.86 5.64 -3.36
CA ILE A 340 -5.29 6.98 -3.45
C ILE A 340 -6.30 8.00 -3.96
N TRP A 341 -6.97 7.67 -5.08
CA TRP A 341 -8.04 8.48 -5.62
C TRP A 341 -9.16 8.68 -4.59
N TYR A 342 -9.56 7.61 -3.92
CA TYR A 342 -10.65 7.62 -2.93
C TYR A 342 -10.33 8.52 -1.73
N GLY A 343 -9.10 8.49 -1.24
CA GLY A 343 -8.67 9.40 -0.16
C GLY A 343 -8.67 10.87 -0.58
N ILE A 344 -8.16 11.19 -1.77
CA ILE A 344 -8.21 12.57 -2.32
C ILE A 344 -9.67 13.01 -2.52
N PHE A 345 -10.51 12.12 -3.02
CA PHE A 345 -11.93 12.36 -3.26
C PHE A 345 -12.66 12.73 -1.97
N ILE A 346 -12.54 11.92 -0.91
CA ILE A 346 -13.13 12.22 0.40
C ILE A 346 -12.63 13.56 0.93
N PHE A 347 -11.30 13.77 0.93
CA PHE A 347 -10.74 15.00 1.47
C PHE A 347 -11.21 16.24 0.70
N SER A 348 -11.26 16.16 -0.64
CA SER A 348 -11.75 17.23 -1.50
C SER A 348 -13.22 17.54 -1.24
N SER A 349 -14.06 16.53 -1.01
CA SER A 349 -15.45 16.70 -0.58
C SER A 349 -15.55 17.56 0.69
N PHE A 350 -14.80 17.21 1.73
CA PHE A 350 -14.84 17.96 2.98
C PHE A 350 -14.25 19.36 2.87
N MET A 351 -13.25 19.57 2.02
CA MET A 351 -12.73 20.91 1.71
C MET A 351 -13.77 21.77 0.98
N MET A 352 -14.55 21.18 0.05
CA MET A 352 -15.69 21.85 -0.58
C MET A 352 -16.76 22.24 0.43
N ILE A 353 -17.14 21.35 1.34
CA ILE A 353 -18.11 21.63 2.41
C ILE A 353 -17.62 22.78 3.28
N LEU A 354 -16.35 22.78 3.70
CA LEU A 354 -15.78 23.88 4.49
C LEU A 354 -15.81 25.22 3.74
N TYR A 355 -15.57 25.21 2.43
CA TYR A 355 -15.72 26.41 1.62
C TYR A 355 -17.19 26.86 1.52
N ILE A 356 -18.11 25.92 1.34
CA ILE A 356 -19.57 26.19 1.33
C ILE A 356 -19.99 26.76 2.69
N TYR A 357 -19.49 26.27 3.82
CA TYR A 357 -19.75 26.82 5.15
C TYR A 357 -19.43 28.31 5.26
N LYS A 358 -18.31 28.74 4.69
CA LYS A 358 -17.91 30.16 4.65
C LYS A 358 -18.85 31.02 3.79
N LYS A 359 -19.63 30.44 2.88
CA LYS A 359 -20.54 31.14 1.95
C LYS A 359 -22.02 31.03 2.34
N ASN A 360 -22.45 29.86 2.78
CA ASN A 360 -23.81 29.56 3.21
C ASN A 360 -23.76 28.44 4.26
N ARG A 361 -23.96 28.81 5.52
CA ARG A 361 -23.88 27.89 6.67
C ARG A 361 -24.97 26.83 6.62
N ASN A 362 -26.22 27.19 6.30
CA ASN A 362 -27.35 26.27 6.28
C ASN A 362 -27.12 25.15 5.28
N LEU A 363 -26.67 25.50 4.07
CA LEU A 363 -26.37 24.52 3.03
C LEU A 363 -25.22 23.59 3.43
N SER A 364 -24.18 24.13 4.09
CA SER A 364 -23.11 23.30 4.63
C SER A 364 -23.59 22.36 5.74
N TYR A 365 -24.49 22.81 6.63
CA TYR A 365 -25.04 21.94 7.68
C TYR A 365 -25.90 20.82 7.09
N ILE A 366 -26.69 21.11 6.05
CA ILE A 366 -27.43 20.09 5.28
C ILE A 366 -26.46 19.07 4.69
N LEU A 367 -25.38 19.52 4.03
CA LEU A 367 -24.38 18.59 3.48
C LEU A 367 -23.73 17.75 4.58
N ILE A 368 -23.28 18.36 5.68
CA ILE A 368 -22.69 17.63 6.82
C ILE A 368 -23.66 16.58 7.36
N PHE A 369 -24.93 16.95 7.52
CA PHE A 369 -25.98 16.03 7.95
C PHE A 369 -26.14 14.87 6.97
N LEU A 370 -26.20 15.13 5.66
CA LEU A 370 -26.30 14.08 4.64
C LEU A 370 -25.08 13.14 4.66
N TYR A 371 -23.86 13.66 4.82
CA TYR A 371 -22.67 12.83 5.00
C TYR A 371 -22.82 11.96 6.26
N ALA A 372 -23.22 12.53 7.39
CA ALA A 372 -23.43 11.77 8.62
C ALA A 372 -24.49 10.67 8.46
N VAL A 373 -25.60 10.95 7.78
CA VAL A 373 -26.64 9.96 7.45
C VAL A 373 -26.08 8.85 6.58
N VAL A 374 -25.31 9.17 5.54
CA VAL A 374 -24.66 8.16 4.69
C VAL A 374 -23.73 7.28 5.53
N LEU A 375 -22.91 7.85 6.40
CA LEU A 375 -22.00 7.09 7.24
C LEU A 375 -22.74 6.16 8.20
N ILE A 376 -23.76 6.67 8.90
CA ILE A 376 -24.59 5.88 9.81
C ILE A 376 -25.28 4.75 9.05
N TYR A 377 -25.90 5.06 7.91
CA TYR A 377 -26.56 4.07 7.06
C TYR A 377 -25.60 2.94 6.67
N ILE A 378 -24.39 3.26 6.21
CA ILE A 378 -23.39 2.25 5.83
C ILE A 378 -22.92 1.43 7.02
N ILE A 379 -22.70 2.03 8.19
CA ILE A 379 -22.32 1.29 9.41
C ILE A 379 -23.44 0.34 9.86
N LEU A 380 -24.70 0.67 9.60
CA LEU A 380 -25.86 -0.17 9.95
C LEU A 380 -26.14 -1.25 8.90
N LEU A 381 -25.52 -1.21 7.71
CA LEU A 381 -25.71 -2.24 6.71
C LEU A 381 -25.12 -3.58 7.19
N PRO A 382 -25.86 -4.70 7.11
CA PRO A 382 -25.35 -6.02 7.49
C PRO A 382 -24.12 -6.47 6.68
N SER A 383 -23.95 -5.95 5.47
CA SER A 383 -22.79 -6.19 4.60
C SER A 383 -21.56 -5.34 4.97
N PHE A 384 -21.64 -4.55 6.04
CA PHE A 384 -20.49 -3.80 6.54
C PHE A 384 -19.49 -4.75 7.21
N PHE A 385 -18.20 -4.60 6.91
CA PHE A 385 -17.16 -5.58 7.25
C PHE A 385 -17.00 -5.78 8.77
N ILE A 386 -17.47 -4.83 9.59
CA ILE A 386 -17.46 -4.95 11.05
C ILE A 386 -18.33 -6.12 11.54
N TYR A 387 -19.44 -6.43 10.84
CA TYR A 387 -20.35 -7.53 11.20
C TYR A 387 -19.87 -8.91 10.73
N GLU A 388 -18.83 -8.97 9.89
CA GLU A 388 -18.23 -10.23 9.49
C GLU A 388 -17.68 -10.97 10.71
N LYS A 389 -18.02 -12.25 10.85
CA LYS A 389 -17.45 -13.12 11.87
C LYS A 389 -16.03 -13.49 11.44
N VAL A 390 -15.05 -13.13 12.27
CA VAL A 390 -13.64 -13.36 12.00
C VAL A 390 -13.12 -14.41 12.96
N ASP A 391 -12.49 -15.45 12.41
CA ASP A 391 -11.72 -16.43 13.16
C ASP A 391 -10.24 -16.26 12.79
N PRO A 392 -9.47 -15.50 13.59
CA PRO A 392 -8.09 -15.16 13.22
C PRO A 392 -7.18 -16.36 13.06
N GLN A 393 -7.46 -17.47 13.76
CA GLN A 393 -6.67 -18.69 13.69
C GLN A 393 -6.99 -19.46 12.43
N ARG A 394 -8.29 -19.64 12.13
CA ARG A 394 -8.72 -20.26 10.87
C ARG A 394 -8.19 -19.48 9.68
N ASP A 395 -8.30 -18.15 9.70
CA ASP A 395 -7.82 -17.29 8.62
C ASP A 395 -6.30 -17.41 8.44
N LEU A 396 -5.52 -17.45 9.54
CA LEU A 396 -4.08 -17.67 9.47
C LEU A 396 -3.73 -19.02 8.82
N ILE A 397 -4.39 -20.10 9.24
CA ILE A 397 -4.14 -21.44 8.71
C ILE A 397 -4.55 -21.51 7.24
N THR A 398 -5.72 -20.99 6.88
CA THR A 398 -6.22 -20.99 5.50
C THR A 398 -5.32 -20.19 4.56
N ASN A 399 -4.86 -19.01 4.99
CA ASN A 399 -4.16 -18.07 4.12
C ASN A 399 -2.63 -18.18 4.13
N TYR A 400 -2.04 -18.73 5.20
CA TYR A 400 -0.59 -18.82 5.39
C TYR A 400 -0.10 -20.21 5.85
N GLY A 401 -1.00 -21.13 6.20
CA GLY A 401 -0.63 -22.42 6.80
C GLY A 401 0.31 -23.24 5.94
N ARG A 402 0.10 -23.25 4.62
CA ARG A 402 0.98 -23.96 3.68
C ARG A 402 2.40 -23.39 3.67
N GLN A 403 2.54 -22.07 3.63
CA GLN A 403 3.84 -21.39 3.62
C GLN A 403 4.55 -21.54 4.97
N MET A 404 3.80 -21.45 6.07
CA MET A 404 4.30 -21.72 7.42
C MET A 404 4.85 -23.13 7.54
N GLN A 405 4.08 -24.13 7.12
CA GLN A 405 4.44 -25.54 7.19
C GLN A 405 5.68 -25.84 6.32
N ALA A 406 5.68 -25.41 5.05
CA ALA A 406 6.82 -25.64 4.15
C ALA A 406 8.10 -24.94 4.66
N GLY A 407 7.98 -23.70 5.14
CA GLY A 407 9.10 -22.95 5.70
C GLY A 407 9.66 -23.60 6.96
N GLU A 408 8.80 -24.07 7.87
CA GLU A 408 9.23 -24.73 9.10
C GLU A 408 9.90 -26.08 8.82
N VAL A 409 9.39 -26.84 7.84
CA VAL A 409 10.03 -28.08 7.38
C VAL A 409 11.43 -27.78 6.87
N VAL A 410 11.59 -26.84 5.94
CA VAL A 410 12.92 -26.44 5.44
C VAL A 410 13.82 -26.03 6.59
N LYS A 411 13.35 -25.17 7.51
CA LYS A 411 14.12 -24.73 8.67
C LYS A 411 14.60 -25.89 9.54
N SER A 412 13.73 -26.87 9.77
CA SER A 412 13.99 -28.02 10.64
C SER A 412 15.04 -28.98 10.08
N ILE A 413 15.06 -29.18 8.76
CA ILE A 413 15.96 -30.12 8.08
C ILE A 413 17.20 -29.47 7.46
N SER A 414 17.37 -28.17 7.64
CA SER A 414 18.50 -27.41 7.10
C SER A 414 19.46 -26.90 8.17
N LYS A 415 20.69 -26.65 7.74
CA LYS A 415 21.74 -25.90 8.45
C LYS A 415 21.66 -24.42 8.05
N PRO A 416 22.18 -23.48 8.86
CA PRO A 416 22.12 -22.05 8.56
C PRO A 416 22.72 -21.63 7.21
N ASN A 417 23.72 -22.37 6.70
CA ASN A 417 24.39 -22.09 5.43
C ASN A 417 23.73 -22.77 4.22
N ASP A 418 22.72 -23.61 4.43
CA ASP A 418 21.99 -24.22 3.32
C ASP A 418 21.15 -23.17 2.59
N THR A 419 20.83 -23.45 1.34
CA THR A 419 20.15 -22.53 0.43
C THR A 419 18.78 -23.02 -0.01
N LEU A 420 17.85 -22.09 -0.18
CA LEU A 420 16.48 -22.34 -0.62
C LEU A 420 16.22 -21.60 -1.93
N PHE A 421 15.51 -22.22 -2.86
CA PHE A 421 15.02 -21.54 -4.06
C PHE A 421 13.52 -21.73 -4.19
N LEU A 422 12.80 -20.60 -4.23
CA LEU A 422 11.37 -20.53 -4.51
C LEU A 422 11.16 -20.08 -5.95
N ASP A 423 10.35 -20.82 -6.70
CA ASP A 423 10.15 -20.63 -8.13
C ASP A 423 8.77 -20.05 -8.45
N GLY A 424 8.66 -18.72 -8.36
CA GLY A 424 7.56 -17.93 -8.91
C GLY A 424 6.44 -17.56 -7.93
N PHE A 425 6.40 -18.12 -6.71
CA PHE A 425 5.34 -17.86 -5.72
C PHE A 425 5.74 -18.26 -4.29
N ASP A 426 4.88 -17.90 -3.32
CA ASP A 426 5.03 -18.19 -1.88
C ASP A 426 6.31 -17.63 -1.25
N ASP A 427 6.77 -16.44 -1.69
CA ASP A 427 8.06 -15.87 -1.29
C ASP A 427 8.26 -15.75 0.23
N ILE A 428 7.16 -15.63 0.99
CA ILE A 428 7.17 -15.58 2.46
C ILE A 428 7.79 -16.82 3.12
N ILE A 429 7.91 -17.94 2.39
CA ILE A 429 8.63 -19.13 2.86
C ILE A 429 10.10 -18.80 3.16
N TYR A 430 10.76 -17.89 2.43
CA TYR A 430 12.14 -17.49 2.75
C TYR A 430 12.26 -16.95 4.18
N TRP A 431 11.30 -16.14 4.59
CA TRP A 431 11.26 -15.54 5.91
C TRP A 431 11.07 -16.60 7.01
N GLN A 432 10.08 -17.50 6.83
CA GLN A 432 9.81 -18.58 7.79
C GLN A 432 10.99 -19.58 7.87
N ALA A 433 11.53 -19.98 6.72
CA ALA A 433 12.64 -20.92 6.64
C ALA A 433 13.95 -20.35 7.22
N GLN A 434 14.08 -19.02 7.23
CA GLN A 434 15.31 -18.32 7.60
C GLN A 434 16.52 -18.81 6.80
N ARG A 435 16.32 -19.09 5.50
CA ARG A 435 17.37 -19.48 4.56
C ARG A 435 17.50 -18.44 3.45
N VAL A 436 18.72 -18.25 2.99
CA VAL A 436 18.99 -17.38 1.85
C VAL A 436 18.84 -18.18 0.55
N SER A 437 18.66 -17.48 -0.56
CA SER A 437 18.70 -18.12 -1.87
C SER A 437 20.11 -18.18 -2.45
N SER A 438 20.40 -19.26 -3.16
CA SER A 438 21.56 -19.34 -4.06
C SER A 438 21.36 -18.53 -5.34
N TYR A 439 20.14 -18.05 -5.60
CA TYR A 439 19.84 -17.24 -6.77
C TYR A 439 20.42 -15.83 -6.65
N LYS A 440 21.01 -15.34 -7.75
CA LYS A 440 21.67 -14.02 -7.81
C LYS A 440 20.80 -12.87 -7.32
N TYR A 441 19.49 -12.91 -7.59
CA TYR A 441 18.54 -11.86 -7.24
C TYR A 441 17.67 -12.19 -6.03
N SER A 442 18.16 -13.08 -5.14
CA SER A 442 17.57 -13.52 -3.86
C SER A 442 16.23 -14.26 -3.94
N TRP A 443 15.37 -13.98 -4.91
CA TRP A 443 14.16 -14.73 -5.20
C TRP A 443 13.82 -14.70 -6.68
N TYR A 444 12.87 -15.53 -7.11
CA TYR A 444 12.44 -15.61 -8.49
C TYR A 444 10.91 -15.49 -8.59
N THR A 445 10.41 -14.35 -9.07
CA THR A 445 8.96 -14.07 -9.14
C THR A 445 8.34 -14.53 -10.45
N SER A 446 7.02 -14.54 -10.52
CA SER A 446 6.25 -14.85 -11.73
C SER A 446 6.55 -13.93 -12.94
N LEU A 447 7.12 -12.73 -12.72
CA LEU A 447 7.48 -11.80 -13.80
C LEU A 447 8.85 -12.13 -14.41
N MET A 448 9.74 -12.76 -13.65
CA MET A 448 11.14 -12.95 -14.03
C MET A 448 11.35 -13.90 -15.22
N PRO A 449 10.54 -14.96 -15.45
CA PRO A 449 10.65 -15.82 -16.63
C PRO A 449 10.58 -15.09 -17.97
N TYR A 450 9.93 -13.93 -18.05
CA TYR A 450 9.77 -13.17 -19.29
C TYR A 450 11.02 -12.38 -19.68
N PHE A 451 12.01 -12.26 -18.78
CA PHE A 451 13.24 -11.52 -19.04
C PHE A 451 14.44 -12.46 -19.07
N LYS A 452 15.13 -12.49 -20.23
CA LYS A 452 16.31 -13.33 -20.46
C LYS A 452 17.35 -13.23 -19.33
N LYS A 453 17.64 -12.02 -18.86
CA LYS A 453 18.55 -11.75 -17.73
C LYS A 453 18.27 -12.59 -16.48
N TYR A 454 16.99 -12.75 -16.12
CA TYR A 454 16.60 -13.48 -14.93
C TYR A 454 16.51 -14.98 -15.18
N LYS A 455 15.99 -15.37 -16.35
CA LYS A 455 15.92 -16.77 -16.79
C LYS A 455 17.31 -17.41 -16.87
N ASP A 456 18.26 -16.72 -17.48
CA ASP A 456 19.64 -17.21 -17.64
C ASP A 456 20.32 -17.37 -16.28
N ALA A 457 20.18 -16.39 -15.38
CA ALA A 457 20.69 -16.49 -14.02
C ALA A 457 20.08 -17.67 -13.23
N ARG A 458 18.82 -18.05 -13.51
CA ARG A 458 18.16 -19.18 -12.84
C ARG A 458 18.80 -20.48 -13.32
N LEU A 459 19.00 -20.61 -14.63
CA LEU A 459 19.66 -21.78 -15.22
C LEU A 459 21.12 -21.89 -14.76
N GLU A 460 21.83 -20.77 -14.64
CA GLU A 460 23.19 -20.71 -14.13
C GLU A 460 23.28 -21.19 -12.68
N MET A 461 22.37 -20.73 -11.81
CA MET A 461 22.27 -21.21 -10.43
C MET A 461 22.13 -22.73 -10.36
N PHE A 462 21.23 -23.33 -11.14
CA PHE A 462 21.07 -24.80 -11.13
C PHE A 462 22.30 -25.56 -11.64
N LYS A 463 23.12 -24.94 -12.51
CA LYS A 463 24.34 -25.56 -13.04
C LYS A 463 25.53 -25.44 -12.09
N ASN A 464 25.72 -24.26 -11.51
CA ASN A 464 26.97 -23.90 -10.84
C ASN A 464 26.83 -23.84 -9.31
N SER A 465 25.64 -23.53 -8.80
CA SER A 465 25.37 -23.37 -7.37
C SER A 465 23.94 -23.82 -7.02
N PRO A 466 23.62 -25.10 -7.27
CA PRO A 466 22.26 -25.60 -7.11
C PRO A 466 21.79 -25.47 -5.66
N PRO A 467 20.54 -25.03 -5.42
CA PRO A 467 20.01 -24.88 -4.07
C PRO A 467 19.89 -26.22 -3.33
N ASP A 468 20.00 -26.22 -2.01
CA ASP A 468 19.78 -27.43 -1.20
C ASP A 468 18.30 -27.82 -1.16
N PHE A 469 17.44 -26.81 -1.15
CA PHE A 469 15.99 -26.93 -1.12
C PHE A 469 15.38 -26.18 -2.30
N TYR A 470 14.40 -26.80 -2.96
CA TYR A 470 13.67 -26.21 -4.06
C TYR A 470 12.16 -26.28 -3.80
N TYR A 471 11.44 -25.19 -4.05
CA TYR A 471 9.99 -25.13 -3.93
C TYR A 471 9.38 -24.46 -5.17
N GLY A 472 8.48 -25.17 -5.86
CA GLY A 472 7.79 -24.58 -7.02
C GLY A 472 7.09 -25.59 -7.92
N SER A 473 7.75 -26.70 -8.26
CA SER A 473 7.19 -27.73 -9.15
C SER A 473 6.17 -28.61 -8.42
N CYS A 474 4.96 -28.07 -8.29
CA CYS A 474 3.82 -28.74 -7.69
C CYS A 474 3.20 -29.80 -8.62
N PRO A 475 2.52 -30.83 -8.09
CA PRO A 475 1.98 -31.93 -8.89
C PRO A 475 0.95 -31.53 -9.96
N LYS A 476 0.28 -30.39 -9.77
CA LYS A 476 -0.73 -29.85 -10.68
C LYS A 476 -0.19 -28.74 -11.59
N GLU A 477 1.10 -28.41 -11.50
CA GLU A 477 1.68 -27.30 -12.27
C GLU A 477 1.86 -27.70 -13.74
N LYS A 478 1.23 -26.96 -14.64
CA LYS A 478 1.36 -27.15 -16.09
C LYS A 478 2.38 -26.19 -16.73
N ASP A 479 2.84 -25.19 -16.00
CA ASP A 479 3.78 -24.18 -16.51
C ASP A 479 5.20 -24.73 -16.51
N VAL A 480 5.71 -25.03 -17.71
CA VAL A 480 7.08 -25.55 -17.92
C VAL A 480 8.13 -24.59 -17.37
N ASN A 481 7.86 -23.28 -17.30
CA ASN A 481 8.82 -22.31 -16.78
C ASN A 481 9.04 -22.39 -15.26
N LYS A 482 8.13 -23.06 -14.55
CA LYS A 482 8.18 -23.30 -13.09
C LYS A 482 8.54 -24.74 -12.74
N LEU A 483 8.94 -25.52 -13.74
CA LEU A 483 9.46 -26.86 -13.54
C LEU A 483 10.97 -26.81 -13.28
N LEU A 484 11.43 -27.71 -12.41
CA LEU A 484 12.87 -28.01 -12.31
C LEU A 484 13.42 -28.25 -13.73
N PRO A 485 14.55 -27.62 -14.10
CA PRO A 485 15.18 -27.88 -15.38
C PRO A 485 15.44 -29.38 -15.56
N GLU A 486 15.26 -29.91 -16.78
CA GLU A 486 15.40 -31.35 -17.03
C GLU A 486 16.72 -31.93 -16.51
N PHE A 487 17.83 -31.22 -16.72
CA PHE A 487 19.15 -31.64 -16.25
C PHE A 487 19.30 -31.67 -14.71
N ALA A 488 18.43 -30.96 -13.98
CA ALA A 488 18.46 -30.89 -12.53
C ALA A 488 17.45 -31.85 -11.87
N LYS A 489 16.40 -32.29 -12.58
CA LYS A 489 15.32 -33.10 -12.00
C LYS A 489 15.82 -34.34 -11.26
N ASN A 490 16.79 -35.05 -11.83
CA ASN A 490 17.32 -36.29 -11.25
C ASN A 490 18.16 -36.07 -9.98
N ASN A 491 18.54 -34.82 -9.68
CA ASN A 491 19.36 -34.46 -8.52
C ASN A 491 18.52 -34.12 -7.28
N TYR A 492 17.19 -34.08 -7.39
CA TYR A 492 16.29 -33.76 -6.30
C TYR A 492 15.30 -34.89 -6.04
N THR A 493 14.91 -35.04 -4.77
CA THR A 493 13.82 -35.89 -4.33
C THR A 493 12.67 -35.02 -3.83
N ARG A 494 11.47 -35.27 -4.34
CA ARG A 494 10.26 -34.60 -3.89
C ARG A 494 9.81 -35.15 -2.55
N LEU A 495 9.54 -34.29 -1.59
CA LEU A 495 8.92 -34.68 -0.33
C LEU A 495 7.42 -34.87 -0.48
N TYR A 496 6.83 -35.67 0.41
CA TYR A 496 5.40 -35.88 0.47
C TYR A 496 4.84 -35.17 1.71
N SER A 497 3.61 -34.69 1.59
CA SER A 497 2.82 -34.11 2.66
C SER A 497 1.42 -34.72 2.61
N ASP A 498 0.93 -35.23 3.74
CA ASP A 498 -0.40 -35.85 3.86
C ASP A 498 -0.77 -36.84 2.74
N ARG A 499 0.10 -37.85 2.55
CA ARG A 499 0.03 -38.92 1.53
C ARG A 499 0.09 -38.44 0.08
N GLN A 500 0.30 -37.15 -0.14
CA GLN A 500 0.39 -36.56 -1.47
C GLN A 500 1.78 -35.97 -1.74
N PRO A 501 2.23 -36.04 -2.99
CA PRO A 501 3.31 -35.20 -3.49
C PRO A 501 3.23 -33.72 -3.04
N SER A 502 4.27 -33.22 -2.36
CA SER A 502 4.37 -31.80 -2.00
C SER A 502 5.01 -30.98 -3.12
N CYS A 503 5.11 -29.66 -2.92
CA CYS A 503 5.87 -28.77 -3.81
C CYS A 503 7.33 -28.59 -3.38
N LEU A 504 7.74 -29.21 -2.26
CA LEU A 504 9.08 -29.11 -1.70
C LEU A 504 9.94 -30.28 -2.18
N TRP A 505 11.14 -29.94 -2.63
CA TRP A 505 12.14 -30.85 -3.15
C TRP A 505 13.44 -30.62 -2.38
N VAL A 506 14.17 -31.70 -2.13
CA VAL A 506 15.45 -31.67 -1.43
C VAL A 506 16.50 -32.29 -2.34
N ARG A 507 17.66 -31.65 -2.47
CA ARG A 507 18.78 -32.20 -3.22
C ARG A 507 19.19 -33.55 -2.63
N LYS A 508 19.45 -34.57 -3.46
CA LYS A 508 19.74 -35.94 -3.00
C LYS A 508 20.93 -36.00 -2.04
N GLU A 509 22.03 -35.33 -2.38
CA GLU A 509 23.21 -35.20 -1.50
C GLU A 509 22.86 -34.59 -0.14
N LYS A 510 21.89 -33.67 -0.09
CA LYS A 510 21.47 -33.05 1.15
C LYS A 510 20.76 -34.04 2.07
N ILE A 511 19.95 -34.95 1.52
CA ILE A 511 19.15 -35.94 2.25
C ILE A 511 20.02 -36.79 3.17
N GLU A 512 21.18 -37.23 2.67
CA GLU A 512 22.14 -38.06 3.41
C GLU A 512 22.71 -37.33 4.64
N SER A 513 22.73 -35.99 4.61
CA SER A 513 23.22 -35.16 5.72
C SER A 513 22.14 -34.81 6.76
N ILE A 514 20.86 -35.12 6.50
CA ILE A 514 19.74 -34.80 7.40
C ILE A 514 19.65 -35.87 8.48
N THR A 515 19.81 -35.46 9.74
CA THR A 515 19.78 -36.38 10.88
C THR A 515 18.38 -36.94 11.13
N LYS A 516 18.29 -38.11 11.78
CA LYS A 516 17.01 -38.69 12.21
C LYS A 516 16.16 -37.70 13.01
N LYS A 517 16.78 -36.95 13.93
CA LYS A 517 16.09 -35.93 14.76
C LYS A 517 15.47 -34.82 13.90
N GLN A 518 16.12 -34.41 12.83
CA GLN A 518 15.57 -33.41 11.90
C GLN A 518 14.40 -33.98 11.10
N TRP A 519 14.50 -35.23 10.65
CA TRP A 519 13.39 -35.91 10.00
C TRP A 519 12.17 -36.09 10.92
N GLU A 520 12.37 -36.39 12.21
CA GLU A 520 11.25 -36.44 13.16
C GLU A 520 10.54 -35.08 13.29
N LYS A 521 11.29 -33.97 13.32
CA LYS A 521 10.68 -32.62 13.28
C LYS A 521 9.92 -32.31 11.99
N ALA A 522 10.41 -32.79 10.85
CA ALA A 522 9.69 -32.65 9.58
C ALA A 522 8.37 -33.43 9.59
N LYS A 523 8.35 -34.62 10.22
CA LYS A 523 7.14 -35.45 10.38
C LYS A 523 6.09 -34.81 11.28
N GLU A 524 6.49 -34.06 12.33
CA GLU A 524 5.56 -33.25 13.13
C GLU A 524 4.79 -32.24 12.27
N ASN A 525 5.42 -31.78 11.19
CA ASN A 525 4.82 -30.92 10.18
C ASN A 525 4.23 -31.71 9.00
N LEU A 526 4.05 -33.02 9.12
CA LEU A 526 3.46 -33.92 8.11
C LEU A 526 4.31 -34.13 6.83
N TYR A 527 5.62 -33.84 6.85
CA TYR A 527 6.52 -34.07 5.72
C TYR A 527 7.38 -35.31 5.89
N TYR A 528 7.53 -36.08 4.81
CA TYR A 528 8.32 -37.31 4.79
C TYR A 528 8.90 -37.59 3.39
N LEU A 529 9.89 -38.47 3.35
CA LEU A 529 10.42 -39.01 2.10
C LEU A 529 9.37 -39.88 1.40
N PRO A 530 9.39 -40.00 0.06
CA PRO A 530 8.54 -40.95 -0.64
C PRO A 530 8.65 -42.34 0.02
N PRO A 531 7.53 -43.06 0.21
CA PRO A 531 7.62 -44.48 0.56
C PRO A 531 8.49 -45.17 -0.48
N GLU A 532 9.40 -46.04 -0.03
CA GLU A 532 10.12 -46.94 -0.94
C GLU A 532 9.06 -47.66 -1.79
N LEU A 533 9.16 -47.50 -3.11
CA LEU A 533 8.26 -48.12 -4.08
C LEU A 533 8.55 -49.60 -4.21
#